data_AF-A0A8T2XE93-F1
#
_entry.id   AF-A0A8T2XE93-F1
#
_cell.length_a   1.000
_cell.length_b   1.000
_cell.length_c   1.000
_cell.angle_alpha   90.00
_cell.angle_beta   90.00
_cell.angle_gamma   90.00
#
_symmetry.space_group_name_H-M   'P 1'
#
loop_
_entity.id
_entity.type
_entity.pdbx_description
1 polymer ?
#
loop_
_entity_poly.entity_id
_entity_poly.type
_entity_poly.pdbx_seq_one_letter_code
_entity_poly.pdbx_strand_id
1 'polypeptide(L)'
;MGQKLYSNANGTVDYSTGQYMLELQMDGNVVMSAYKFADPGYWFTLTAGNLSVSLIFNQTTAFMYVVNHTSIRYPMTSQVPTPIGDYYHRATINDHGNLQQFVYHKENGIGWTVVWEPESIKAEPCIPFNICGVYGFCTSIDNTTINCDCLPGYSPWDPSIPSKGCYPDTVIDFCAPNSSASNFTLEEIGNADFPNGEFADMARVTPADVEECRKVIMDDCFAVAGVLVESVCYKKRTPLLNARSSIPSTNNIVAFIKIPKANNNNQIQDKDDDSPSWIALLAGLLLCSIMTLLFATISIYHHPLAQPYISKKQLPVPKPGNEMILIDWVLCNVRAGNLQAIVSHDSEVLEDFFRFERMVLVGLWCICPNPTLRPSMNKVTQMLEGTSEVDVPPLIDAQIF
;
A
#
# COMPACT_ATOMS: atom_id res chain seq x y z
N MET A 1 6.96 7.96 22.38
CA MET A 1 6.84 7.06 21.22
C MET A 1 8.03 6.11 21.28
N GLY A 2 7.79 4.79 21.29
CA GLY A 2 8.86 3.79 21.40
C GLY A 2 9.73 3.75 20.15
N GLN A 3 10.98 3.26 20.29
CA GLN A 3 11.84 3.00 19.13
C GLN A 3 11.29 1.80 18.35
N LYS A 4 11.37 1.88 17.02
CA LYS A 4 10.84 0.87 16.10
C LYS A 4 11.94 0.40 15.16
N LEU A 5 11.97 -0.90 14.91
CA LEU A 5 12.77 -1.51 13.85
C LEU A 5 11.82 -1.95 12.75
N TYR A 6 12.12 -1.62 11.50
CA TYR A 6 11.30 -2.00 10.35
C TYR A 6 12.01 -3.07 9.50
N SER A 7 11.20 -3.92 8.89
CA SER A 7 11.61 -4.81 7.80
C SER A 7 12.00 -4.05 6.54
N ASN A 8 12.72 -4.73 5.64
CA ASN A 8 12.84 -4.29 4.25
C ASN A 8 11.63 -4.71 3.41
N ALA A 9 11.46 -4.08 2.25
CA ALA A 9 10.35 -4.37 1.33
C ALA A 9 10.54 -5.68 0.57
N ASN A 10 11.78 -6.03 0.22
CA ASN A 10 12.13 -7.31 -0.36
C ASN A 10 13.54 -7.71 0.10
N GLY A 11 13.67 -8.91 0.67
CA GLY A 11 14.84 -9.42 1.37
C GLY A 11 16.18 -9.22 0.67
N THR A 12 16.20 -9.30 -0.66
CA THR A 12 17.45 -9.31 -1.46
C THR A 12 17.54 -8.22 -2.52
N VAL A 13 16.43 -7.52 -2.81
CA VAL A 13 16.34 -6.60 -3.95
C VAL A 13 15.99 -5.18 -3.51
N ASP A 14 15.11 -5.02 -2.52
CA ASP A 14 14.55 -3.72 -2.14
C ASP A 14 14.69 -3.46 -0.64
N TYR A 15 15.64 -2.58 -0.30
CA TYR A 15 15.95 -2.18 1.07
C TYR A 15 15.09 -1.01 1.59
N SER A 16 14.09 -0.57 0.83
CA SER A 16 13.11 0.39 1.32
C SER A 16 12.29 -0.21 2.48
N THR A 17 11.57 0.64 3.21
CA THR A 17 10.79 0.19 4.38
C THR A 17 9.67 -0.76 3.96
N GLY A 18 9.70 -1.97 4.51
CA GLY A 18 8.72 -3.02 4.29
C GLY A 18 7.40 -2.79 5.01
N GLN A 19 6.69 -3.87 5.34
CA GLN A 19 5.37 -3.82 5.99
C GLN A 19 5.36 -4.26 7.45
N TYR A 20 6.48 -4.80 7.95
CA TYR A 20 6.61 -5.30 9.31
C TYR A 20 7.45 -4.39 10.18
N MET A 21 7.11 -4.34 11.47
CA MET A 21 7.89 -3.66 12.49
C MET A 21 8.00 -4.50 13.77
N LEU A 22 9.10 -4.28 14.50
CA LEU A 22 9.27 -4.64 15.91
C LEU A 22 9.18 -3.34 16.72
N GLU A 23 8.29 -3.32 17.70
CA GLU A 23 8.05 -2.18 18.57
C GLU A 23 8.18 -2.58 20.04
N LEU A 24 8.92 -1.79 20.80
CA LEU A 24 8.81 -1.77 22.26
C LEU A 24 7.65 -0.86 22.65
N GLN A 25 6.54 -1.46 23.05
CA GLN A 25 5.29 -0.78 23.38
C GLN A 25 5.35 -0.09 24.76
N MET A 26 4.42 0.82 25.01
CA MET A 26 4.37 1.61 26.25
C MET A 26 4.04 0.78 27.49
N ASP A 27 3.37 -0.35 27.31
CA ASP A 27 3.09 -1.31 28.38
C ASP A 27 4.31 -2.18 28.74
N GLY A 28 5.44 -1.98 28.05
CA GLY A 28 6.67 -2.75 28.25
C GLY A 28 6.77 -3.99 27.38
N ASN A 29 5.75 -4.30 26.58
CA ASN A 29 5.78 -5.48 25.71
C ASN A 29 6.62 -5.21 24.45
N VAL A 30 7.38 -6.20 24.01
CA VAL A 30 8.05 -6.18 22.69
C VAL A 30 7.20 -6.97 21.73
N VAL A 31 6.80 -6.34 20.62
CA VAL A 31 5.77 -6.86 19.71
C VAL A 31 6.22 -6.75 18.25
N MET A 32 6.00 -7.82 17.48
CA MET A 32 6.09 -7.80 16.02
C MET A 32 4.70 -7.69 15.40
N SER A 33 4.54 -6.79 14.44
CA SER A 33 3.27 -6.52 13.78
C SER A 33 3.47 -6.02 12.35
N ALA A 34 2.43 -6.16 11.52
CA ALA A 34 2.36 -5.51 10.22
C ALA A 34 1.83 -4.07 10.40
N TYR A 35 2.70 -3.06 10.36
CA TYR A 35 2.36 -1.69 10.77
C TYR A 35 1.47 -0.92 9.79
N LYS A 36 1.34 -1.42 8.56
CA LYS A 36 0.44 -0.85 7.54
C LYS A 36 -1.03 -1.19 7.82
N PHE A 37 -1.29 -2.12 8.75
CA PHE A 37 -2.62 -2.52 9.18
C PHE A 37 -2.76 -2.25 10.68
N ALA A 38 -3.98 -1.99 11.15
CA ALA A 38 -4.27 -1.87 12.58
C ALA A 38 -4.38 -3.26 13.25
N ASP A 39 -3.59 -4.22 12.79
CA ASP A 39 -3.63 -5.60 13.24
C ASP A 39 -2.93 -5.75 14.61
N PRO A 40 -3.36 -6.71 15.44
CA PRO A 40 -2.62 -7.04 16.64
C PRO A 40 -1.22 -7.58 16.29
N GLY A 41 -0.34 -7.63 17.28
CA GLY A 41 0.95 -8.28 17.10
C GLY A 41 0.79 -9.79 16.88
N TYR A 42 1.45 -10.32 15.85
CA TYR A 42 1.48 -11.77 15.59
C TYR A 42 2.53 -12.50 16.44
N TRP A 43 3.42 -11.75 17.10
CA TRP A 43 4.38 -12.27 18.06
C TRP A 43 4.70 -11.22 19.13
N PHE A 44 4.89 -11.66 20.37
CA PHE A 44 5.22 -10.77 21.48
C PHE A 44 5.93 -11.51 22.62
N THR A 45 6.58 -10.75 23.51
CA THR A 45 7.40 -11.30 24.61
C THR A 45 6.66 -11.51 25.93
N LEU A 46 5.36 -11.20 25.99
CA LEU A 46 4.52 -11.29 27.21
C LEU A 46 5.11 -10.49 28.39
N THR A 47 5.77 -9.37 28.09
CA THR A 47 6.43 -8.52 29.09
C THR A 47 5.59 -7.31 29.50
N ALA A 48 4.33 -7.27 29.08
CA ALA A 48 3.37 -6.24 29.45
C ALA A 48 3.26 -6.08 30.99
N GLY A 49 3.13 -4.83 31.44
CA GLY A 49 3.09 -4.45 32.86
C GLY A 49 4.45 -4.15 33.48
N ASN A 50 5.56 -4.33 32.75
CA ASN A 50 6.89 -3.93 33.22
C ASN A 50 7.19 -2.48 32.76
N LEU A 51 7.47 -1.59 33.71
CA LEU A 51 7.85 -0.19 33.41
C LEU A 51 9.36 -0.10 33.13
N SER A 52 9.80 0.67 32.14
CA SER A 52 11.23 0.83 31.79
C SER A 52 11.87 -0.46 31.24
N VAL A 53 11.22 -1.06 30.25
CA VAL A 53 11.76 -2.21 29.53
C VAL A 53 12.76 -1.74 28.45
N SER A 54 13.75 -2.56 28.13
CA SER A 54 14.66 -2.35 27.00
C SER A 54 14.96 -3.67 26.31
N LEU A 55 15.06 -3.64 24.98
CA LEU A 55 15.58 -4.74 24.19
C LEU A 55 17.08 -4.54 24.03
N ILE A 56 17.89 -5.48 24.54
CA ILE A 56 19.34 -5.40 24.55
C ILE A 56 19.92 -6.41 23.57
N PHE A 57 20.86 -5.95 22.75
CA PHE A 57 21.79 -6.79 22.01
C PHE A 57 23.17 -6.62 22.65
N ASN A 58 23.61 -7.62 23.41
CA ASN A 58 24.80 -7.53 24.25
C ASN A 58 26.09 -7.65 23.42
N GLN A 59 26.97 -6.65 23.52
CA GLN A 59 28.23 -6.62 22.76
C GLN A 59 29.24 -7.72 23.15
N THR A 60 29.19 -8.23 24.38
CA THR A 60 30.16 -9.21 24.88
C THR A 60 29.72 -10.63 24.59
N THR A 61 28.43 -10.92 24.75
CA THR A 61 27.87 -12.27 24.56
C THR A 61 27.18 -12.47 23.22
N ALA A 62 26.92 -11.38 22.48
CA ALA A 62 26.04 -11.36 21.31
C ALA A 62 24.61 -11.90 21.59
N PHE A 63 24.16 -11.91 22.84
CA PHE A 63 22.79 -12.33 23.16
C PHE A 63 21.80 -11.19 23.02
N MET A 64 20.61 -11.52 22.51
CA MET A 64 19.46 -10.63 22.56
C MET A 64 18.54 -11.02 23.72
N TYR A 65 18.05 -10.03 24.46
CA TYR A 65 17.10 -10.24 25.55
C TYR A 65 16.34 -8.96 25.91
N VAL A 66 15.14 -9.15 26.45
CA VAL A 66 14.33 -8.08 27.04
C VAL A 66 14.65 -7.97 28.52
N VAL A 67 15.05 -6.78 28.96
CA VAL A 67 15.42 -6.48 30.35
C VAL A 67 14.47 -5.46 30.95
N ASN A 68 14.18 -5.64 32.24
CA ASN A 68 13.53 -4.64 33.06
C ASN A 68 14.48 -4.30 34.22
N HIS A 69 15.01 -3.06 34.22
CA HIS A 69 16.11 -2.66 35.11
C HIS A 69 17.34 -3.57 34.99
N THR A 70 17.48 -4.54 35.90
CA THR A 70 18.58 -5.51 35.94
C THR A 70 18.13 -6.94 35.70
N SER A 71 16.81 -7.18 35.63
CA SER A 71 16.24 -8.52 35.50
C SER A 71 15.92 -8.81 34.03
N ILE A 72 16.49 -9.89 33.49
CA ILE A 72 16.11 -10.41 32.18
C ILE A 72 14.68 -10.97 32.32
N ARG A 73 13.76 -10.41 31.54
CA ARG A 73 12.35 -10.84 31.51
C ARG A 73 12.10 -11.85 30.41
N TYR A 74 12.75 -11.67 29.27
CA TYR A 74 12.61 -12.57 28.13
C TYR A 74 13.97 -12.77 27.45
N PRO A 75 14.65 -13.90 27.67
CA PRO A 75 15.84 -14.24 26.90
C PRO A 75 15.40 -14.64 25.48
N MET A 76 15.97 -14.01 24.46
CA MET A 76 15.74 -14.40 23.07
C MET A 76 16.84 -15.39 22.69
N THR A 77 18.09 -14.93 22.71
CA THR A 77 19.25 -15.75 22.32
C THR A 77 19.92 -16.37 23.54
N SER A 78 20.16 -17.68 23.50
CA SER A 78 20.85 -18.42 24.56
C SER A 78 22.18 -19.03 24.10
N GLN A 79 22.38 -19.20 22.80
CA GLN A 79 23.56 -19.83 22.22
C GLN A 79 23.98 -19.11 20.93
N VAL A 80 25.28 -18.87 20.79
CA VAL A 80 25.91 -18.36 19.57
C VAL A 80 27.30 -19.01 19.43
N PRO A 81 27.86 -19.13 18.22
CA PRO A 81 29.21 -19.62 18.03
C PRO A 81 30.27 -18.77 18.77
N THR A 82 31.30 -19.44 19.28
CA THR A 82 32.43 -18.80 19.98
C THR A 82 33.75 -19.12 19.27
N PRO A 83 34.79 -18.27 19.39
CA PRO A 83 34.80 -16.94 20.02
C PRO A 83 33.90 -15.90 19.32
N ILE A 84 33.19 -15.07 20.08
CA ILE A 84 32.25 -14.06 19.55
C ILE A 84 32.93 -13.13 18.53
N GLY A 85 34.20 -12.79 18.80
CA GLY A 85 35.01 -11.90 17.97
C GLY A 85 35.29 -12.43 16.57
N ASP A 86 35.10 -13.72 16.31
CA ASP A 86 35.39 -14.35 15.02
C ASP A 86 34.21 -14.21 14.04
N TYR A 87 33.08 -13.66 14.51
CA TYR A 87 31.85 -13.52 13.74
C TYR A 87 31.39 -12.06 13.64
N TYR A 88 30.82 -11.69 12.50
CA TYR A 88 29.91 -10.55 12.41
C TYR A 88 28.53 -10.98 12.91
N HIS A 89 27.86 -10.11 13.66
CA HIS A 89 26.54 -10.37 14.22
C HIS A 89 25.57 -9.30 13.73
N ARG A 90 24.34 -9.70 13.39
CA ARG A 90 23.26 -8.75 13.07
C ARG A 90 21.91 -9.33 13.45
N ALA A 91 20.95 -8.45 13.73
CA ALA A 91 19.56 -8.81 13.92
C ALA A 91 18.70 -7.96 12.99
N THR A 92 17.83 -8.60 12.22
CA THR A 92 16.99 -7.93 11.21
C THR A 92 15.64 -8.60 11.12
N ILE A 93 14.61 -7.82 10.78
CA ILE A 93 13.30 -8.37 10.40
C ILE A 93 13.31 -8.56 8.89
N ASN A 94 13.02 -9.77 8.43
CA ASN A 94 12.93 -10.03 6.99
C ASN A 94 11.62 -9.48 6.40
N ASP A 95 11.49 -9.59 5.08
CA ASP A 95 10.34 -9.19 4.28
C ASP A 95 9.08 -10.05 4.51
N HIS A 96 9.17 -11.08 5.35
CA HIS A 96 8.06 -11.93 5.80
C HIS A 96 7.71 -11.69 7.28
N GLY A 97 8.35 -10.71 7.94
CA GLY A 97 8.02 -10.33 9.31
C GLY A 97 8.68 -11.18 10.40
N ASN A 98 9.64 -12.05 10.03
CA ASN A 98 10.41 -12.83 10.99
C ASN A 98 11.66 -12.05 11.44
N LEU A 99 11.78 -11.80 12.76
CA LEU A 99 13.00 -11.25 13.35
C LEU A 99 14.00 -12.38 13.55
N GLN A 100 15.16 -12.26 12.91
CA GLN A 100 16.22 -13.26 12.98
C GLN A 100 17.53 -12.62 13.43
N GLN A 101 18.27 -13.34 14.26
CA GLN A 101 19.67 -13.04 14.53
C GLN A 101 20.56 -13.92 13.66
N PHE A 102 21.54 -13.29 13.02
CA PHE A 102 22.50 -13.95 12.16
C PHE A 102 23.93 -13.79 12.64
N VAL A 103 24.75 -14.78 12.28
CA VAL A 103 26.21 -14.74 12.40
C VAL A 103 26.86 -15.03 11.05
N TYR A 104 28.00 -14.39 10.79
CA TYR A 104 28.85 -14.67 9.63
C TYR A 104 30.29 -14.79 10.10
N HIS A 105 30.93 -15.93 9.85
CA HIS A 105 32.32 -16.15 10.25
C HIS A 105 33.26 -15.27 9.40
N LYS A 106 34.12 -14.47 10.03
CA LYS A 106 34.93 -13.44 9.34
C LYS A 106 35.91 -14.02 8.32
N GLU A 107 36.55 -15.15 8.64
CA GLU A 107 37.55 -15.77 7.76
C GLU A 107 36.99 -16.90 6.88
N ASN A 108 36.28 -17.86 7.48
CA ASN A 108 35.79 -19.08 6.81
C ASN A 108 34.29 -19.03 6.45
N GLY A 109 33.67 -17.85 6.43
CA GLY A 109 32.23 -17.69 6.23
C GLY A 109 31.79 -17.96 4.79
N ILE A 110 30.96 -18.98 4.58
CA ILE A 110 30.32 -19.25 3.29
C ILE A 110 28.96 -18.55 3.13
N GLY A 111 28.42 -17.98 4.20
CA GLY A 111 27.11 -17.34 4.22
C GLY A 111 26.68 -16.93 5.63
N TRP A 112 25.55 -16.22 5.73
CA TRP A 112 24.94 -15.86 7.01
C TRP A 112 24.17 -17.07 7.57
N THR A 113 24.38 -17.38 8.85
CA THR A 113 23.67 -18.46 9.55
C THR A 113 22.74 -17.87 10.59
N VAL A 114 21.49 -18.34 10.64
CA VAL A 114 20.52 -17.96 11.68
C VAL A 114 20.89 -18.65 12.99
N VAL A 115 21.11 -17.88 14.05
CA VAL A 115 21.37 -18.39 15.41
C VAL A 115 20.16 -18.25 16.34
N TRP A 116 19.22 -17.37 15.98
CA TRP A 116 17.97 -17.23 16.69
C TRP A 116 16.85 -16.73 15.78
N GLU A 117 15.66 -17.28 15.97
CA GLU A 117 14.39 -16.83 15.45
C GLU A 117 13.26 -17.38 16.32
N PRO A 118 12.06 -16.78 16.36
CA PRO A 118 10.92 -17.31 17.10
C PRO A 118 10.53 -18.71 16.67
N GLU A 119 10.45 -19.64 17.64
CA GLU A 119 10.08 -21.03 17.37
C GLU A 119 8.69 -21.16 16.71
N SER A 120 7.74 -20.30 17.06
CA SER A 120 6.41 -20.31 16.44
C SER A 120 6.46 -19.97 14.95
N ILE A 121 7.19 -18.92 14.57
CA ILE A 121 7.30 -18.50 13.16
C ILE A 121 8.13 -19.50 12.35
N LYS A 122 9.16 -20.10 12.98
CA LYS A 122 9.94 -21.17 12.36
C LYS A 122 9.10 -22.43 12.10
N ALA A 123 8.23 -22.80 13.04
CA ALA A 123 7.36 -23.94 12.88
C ALA A 123 6.24 -23.68 11.87
N GLU A 124 5.69 -22.46 11.87
CA GLU A 124 4.54 -22.06 11.04
C GLU A 124 4.81 -20.70 10.37
N PRO A 125 5.44 -20.69 9.18
CA PRO A 125 5.87 -19.47 8.51
C PRO A 125 4.75 -18.51 8.08
N CYS A 126 3.50 -18.99 8.03
CA CYS A 126 2.31 -18.19 7.73
C CYS A 126 1.69 -17.54 8.97
N ILE A 127 2.37 -17.57 10.13
CA ILE A 127 1.93 -16.84 11.33
C ILE A 127 1.92 -15.32 11.15
N PRO A 128 2.98 -14.70 10.61
CA PRO A 128 2.99 -13.26 10.39
C PRO A 128 1.83 -12.80 9.51
N PHE A 129 1.24 -11.67 9.91
CA PHE A 129 0.08 -11.13 9.23
C PHE A 129 0.44 -10.53 7.86
N ASN A 130 -0.52 -10.60 6.93
CA ASN A 130 -0.46 -10.01 5.60
C ASN A 130 0.73 -10.43 4.73
N ILE A 131 1.27 -11.65 4.91
CA ILE A 131 2.34 -12.16 4.04
C ILE A 131 1.89 -12.21 2.57
N CYS A 132 0.67 -12.69 2.32
CA CYS A 132 0.13 -12.85 0.97
C CYS A 132 -0.76 -11.69 0.51
N GLY A 133 -0.75 -10.57 1.23
CA GLY A 133 -1.59 -9.42 0.91
C GLY A 133 -3.09 -9.65 1.11
N VAL A 134 -3.88 -8.67 0.67
CA VAL A 134 -5.34 -8.69 0.80
C VAL A 134 -5.95 -9.79 -0.07
N TYR A 135 -6.88 -10.57 0.48
CA TYR A 135 -7.51 -11.74 -0.15
C TYR A 135 -6.53 -12.85 -0.59
N GLY A 136 -5.24 -12.74 -0.23
CA GLY A 136 -4.25 -13.79 -0.44
C GLY A 136 -4.33 -14.87 0.64
N PHE A 137 -3.95 -16.08 0.27
CA PHE A 137 -3.99 -17.29 1.07
C PHE A 137 -2.57 -17.86 1.22
N CYS A 138 -2.08 -17.92 2.45
CA CYS A 138 -0.74 -18.38 2.78
C CYS A 138 -0.71 -19.88 3.09
N THR A 139 0.21 -20.60 2.46
CA THR A 139 0.53 -21.99 2.79
C THR A 139 2.03 -22.21 2.89
N SER A 140 2.44 -23.24 3.62
CA SER A 140 3.85 -23.64 3.71
C SER A 140 3.92 -25.15 3.95
N ILE A 141 4.20 -25.91 2.88
CA ILE A 141 4.12 -27.39 2.91
C ILE A 141 5.29 -28.01 3.69
N ASP A 142 6.47 -27.41 3.61
CA ASP A 142 7.72 -27.90 4.18
C ASP A 142 8.15 -27.12 5.44
N ASN A 143 7.29 -26.23 5.94
CA ASN A 143 7.57 -25.28 7.03
C ASN A 143 8.77 -24.36 6.78
N THR A 144 9.17 -24.16 5.52
CA THR A 144 10.28 -23.27 5.16
C THR A 144 9.97 -22.36 3.97
N THR A 145 9.18 -22.85 3.02
CA THR A 145 8.82 -22.16 1.79
C THR A 145 7.40 -21.61 1.92
N ILE A 146 7.28 -20.29 1.91
CA ILE A 146 5.98 -19.60 1.93
C ILE A 146 5.45 -19.52 0.51
N ASN A 147 4.25 -20.07 0.31
CA ASN A 147 3.50 -19.97 -0.93
C ASN A 147 2.29 -19.07 -0.72
N CYS A 148 2.09 -18.15 -1.65
CA CYS A 148 0.94 -17.26 -1.69
C CYS A 148 0.10 -17.54 -2.94
N ASP A 149 -1.17 -17.88 -2.72
CA ASP A 149 -2.19 -18.00 -3.75
C ASP A 149 -3.37 -17.09 -3.41
N CYS A 150 -4.38 -17.02 -4.27
CA CYS A 150 -5.60 -16.26 -3.99
C CYS A 150 -6.67 -17.15 -3.37
N LEU A 151 -7.51 -16.55 -2.51
CA LEU A 151 -8.72 -17.21 -2.06
C LEU A 151 -9.63 -17.59 -3.25
N PRO A 152 -10.44 -18.65 -3.15
CA PRO A 152 -11.38 -19.03 -4.20
C PRO A 152 -12.27 -17.86 -4.66
N GLY A 153 -12.33 -17.64 -5.99
CA GLY A 153 -13.08 -16.53 -6.60
C GLY A 153 -12.31 -15.19 -6.68
N TYR A 154 -11.00 -15.22 -6.45
CA TYR A 154 -10.10 -14.07 -6.52
C TYR A 154 -8.90 -14.38 -7.43
N SER A 155 -8.39 -13.34 -8.07
CA SER A 155 -7.24 -13.37 -8.97
C SER A 155 -6.10 -12.49 -8.45
N PRO A 156 -4.83 -12.84 -8.74
CA PRO A 156 -3.69 -12.07 -8.25
C PRO A 156 -3.59 -10.73 -8.96
N TRP A 157 -3.24 -9.66 -8.21
CA TRP A 157 -2.94 -8.36 -8.82
C TRP A 157 -1.76 -8.41 -9.77
N ASP A 158 -0.78 -9.24 -9.44
CA ASP A 158 0.45 -9.44 -10.20
C ASP A 158 0.79 -10.94 -10.14
N PRO A 159 0.57 -11.70 -11.22
CA PRO A 159 0.89 -13.12 -11.26
C PRO A 159 2.37 -13.43 -11.01
N SER A 160 3.27 -12.45 -11.21
CA SER A 160 4.70 -12.62 -10.93
C SER A 160 5.06 -12.36 -9.47
N ILE A 161 4.19 -11.70 -8.71
CA ILE A 161 4.38 -11.38 -7.28
C ILE A 161 3.06 -11.62 -6.52
N PRO A 162 2.67 -12.89 -6.29
CA PRO A 162 1.41 -13.22 -5.62
C PRO A 162 1.25 -12.62 -4.22
N SER A 163 2.35 -12.30 -3.53
CA SER A 163 2.33 -11.66 -2.21
C SER A 163 1.79 -10.22 -2.20
N LYS A 164 1.60 -9.58 -3.36
CA LYS A 164 0.90 -8.30 -3.47
C LYS A 164 -0.60 -8.40 -3.16
N GLY A 165 -1.13 -9.61 -3.06
CA GLY A 165 -2.55 -9.86 -2.83
C GLY A 165 -3.36 -10.01 -4.10
N CYS A 166 -4.67 -10.04 -3.91
CA CYS A 166 -5.63 -10.44 -4.92
C CYS A 166 -6.80 -9.46 -5.01
N TYR A 167 -7.62 -9.62 -6.03
CA TYR A 167 -8.87 -8.91 -6.24
C TYR A 167 -9.98 -9.90 -6.61
N PRO A 168 -11.25 -9.60 -6.27
CA PRO A 168 -12.36 -10.50 -6.60
C PRO A 168 -12.55 -10.58 -8.12
N ASP A 169 -12.74 -11.79 -8.64
CA ASP A 169 -12.97 -12.02 -10.08
C ASP A 169 -14.24 -11.32 -10.56
N THR A 170 -15.22 -11.17 -9.67
CA THR A 170 -16.47 -10.47 -9.94
C THR A 170 -16.85 -9.62 -8.74
N VAL A 171 -17.02 -8.31 -8.95
CA VAL A 171 -17.50 -7.37 -7.93
C VAL A 171 -19.02 -7.40 -7.92
N ILE A 172 -19.62 -7.88 -6.83
CA ILE A 172 -21.08 -7.94 -6.64
C ILE A 172 -21.47 -7.26 -5.33
N ASP A 173 -22.53 -6.47 -5.37
CA ASP A 173 -23.25 -6.08 -4.16
C ASP A 173 -24.15 -7.23 -3.71
N PHE A 174 -23.70 -7.95 -2.68
CA PHE A 174 -24.42 -9.08 -2.11
C PHE A 174 -25.80 -8.70 -1.54
N CYS A 175 -26.01 -7.43 -1.19
CA CYS A 175 -27.25 -6.90 -0.63
C CYS A 175 -28.12 -6.16 -1.66
N ALA A 176 -27.79 -6.23 -2.96
CA ALA A 176 -28.58 -5.58 -3.99
C ALA A 176 -30.05 -6.09 -3.99
N PRO A 177 -31.05 -5.28 -4.36
CA PRO A 177 -32.46 -5.68 -4.32
C PRO A 177 -32.80 -6.94 -5.13
N ASN A 178 -32.02 -7.20 -6.19
CA ASN A 178 -32.19 -8.36 -7.08
C ASN A 178 -31.20 -9.49 -6.74
N SER A 179 -30.48 -9.38 -5.62
CA SER A 179 -29.56 -10.41 -5.14
C SER A 179 -30.36 -11.55 -4.50
N SER A 180 -30.07 -12.77 -4.92
CA SER A 180 -30.63 -13.99 -4.35
C SER A 180 -29.51 -14.89 -3.88
N ALA A 181 -29.71 -15.61 -2.77
CA ALA A 181 -28.76 -16.61 -2.27
C ALA A 181 -28.40 -17.66 -3.36
N SER A 182 -29.30 -17.91 -4.31
CA SER A 182 -29.05 -18.82 -5.45
C SER A 182 -27.92 -18.36 -6.37
N ASN A 183 -27.62 -17.05 -6.39
CA ASN A 183 -26.59 -16.44 -7.24
C ASN A 183 -25.16 -16.70 -6.74
N PHE A 184 -25.02 -17.33 -5.58
CA PHE A 184 -23.74 -17.57 -4.94
C PHE A 184 -23.53 -19.06 -4.68
N THR A 185 -22.27 -19.49 -4.70
CA THR A 185 -21.78 -20.72 -4.08
C THR A 185 -21.06 -20.38 -2.79
N LEU A 186 -21.00 -21.35 -1.88
CA LEU A 186 -20.12 -21.27 -0.72
C LEU A 186 -19.04 -22.32 -0.91
N GLU A 187 -17.78 -21.87 -1.02
CA GLU A 187 -16.63 -22.76 -1.04
C GLU A 187 -16.16 -23.03 0.39
N GLU A 188 -15.76 -24.27 0.63
CA GLU A 188 -15.24 -24.75 1.90
C GLU A 188 -13.73 -24.99 1.78
N ILE A 189 -12.97 -24.48 2.75
CA ILE A 189 -11.52 -24.66 2.81
C ILE A 189 -11.18 -25.31 4.14
N GLY A 190 -10.75 -26.57 4.07
CA GLY A 190 -10.31 -27.33 5.24
C GLY A 190 -8.95 -26.87 5.75
N ASN A 191 -8.77 -26.97 7.07
CA ASN A 191 -7.57 -26.55 7.80
C ASN A 191 -7.15 -25.10 7.48
N ALA A 192 -8.12 -24.19 7.40
CA ALA A 192 -7.90 -22.80 7.03
C ALA A 192 -8.52 -21.85 8.05
N ASP A 193 -7.81 -20.78 8.35
CA ASP A 193 -8.27 -19.71 9.24
C ASP A 193 -8.01 -18.35 8.59
N PHE A 194 -8.85 -17.39 8.93
CA PHE A 194 -8.74 -15.97 8.58
C PHE A 194 -8.59 -15.18 9.90
N PRO A 195 -7.40 -15.23 10.54
CA PRO A 195 -7.20 -14.63 11.84
C PRO A 195 -7.38 -13.12 11.76
N ASN A 196 -8.24 -12.64 12.63
CA ASN A 196 -8.48 -11.23 12.93
C ASN A 196 -8.54 -11.13 14.45
N GLY A 197 -8.12 -10.00 15.02
CA GLY A 197 -8.10 -9.82 16.48
C GLY A 197 -9.48 -10.08 17.11
N GLU A 198 -9.51 -10.38 18.42
CA GLU A 198 -10.71 -10.86 19.14
C GLU A 198 -11.99 -10.01 19.00
N PHE A 199 -11.92 -8.74 18.58
CA PHE A 199 -13.09 -7.88 18.38
C PHE A 199 -13.28 -7.42 16.93
N ALA A 200 -12.48 -7.97 16.01
CA ALA A 200 -12.47 -7.61 14.60
C ALA A 200 -13.39 -8.49 13.74
N ASP A 201 -14.03 -9.51 14.32
CA ASP A 201 -15.09 -10.26 13.64
C ASP A 201 -16.33 -9.37 13.41
N MET A 202 -17.14 -9.75 12.42
CA MET A 202 -18.44 -9.12 12.17
C MET A 202 -19.46 -9.56 13.21
N ALA A 203 -19.57 -10.87 13.43
CA ALA A 203 -20.45 -11.48 14.41
C ALA A 203 -19.99 -12.90 14.76
N ARG A 204 -20.50 -13.43 15.87
CA ARG A 204 -20.24 -14.80 16.33
C ARG A 204 -21.56 -15.54 16.50
N VAL A 205 -21.62 -16.76 16.00
CA VAL A 205 -22.78 -17.66 16.17
C VAL A 205 -22.31 -18.90 16.93
N THR A 206 -22.97 -19.18 18.05
CA THR A 206 -22.68 -20.35 18.90
C THR A 206 -23.96 -20.85 19.58
N PRO A 207 -24.19 -22.18 19.65
CA PRO A 207 -23.40 -23.21 18.99
C PRO A 207 -23.63 -23.20 17.47
N ALA A 208 -22.62 -23.58 16.70
CA ALA A 208 -22.71 -23.79 15.26
C ALA A 208 -21.93 -25.06 14.88
N ASP A 209 -22.52 -25.86 14.00
CA ASP A 209 -21.82 -26.89 13.23
C ASP A 209 -21.54 -26.38 11.80
N VAL A 210 -21.03 -27.25 10.93
CA VAL A 210 -20.70 -26.92 9.54
C VAL A 210 -21.93 -26.38 8.79
N GLU A 211 -23.08 -27.06 8.93
CA GLU A 211 -24.34 -26.73 8.27
C GLU A 211 -24.94 -25.42 8.76
N GLU A 212 -24.95 -25.19 10.07
CA GLU A 212 -25.41 -23.92 10.64
C GLU A 212 -24.49 -22.78 10.25
N CYS A 213 -23.16 -22.98 10.26
CA CYS A 213 -22.21 -21.96 9.81
C CYS A 213 -22.40 -21.63 8.32
N ARG A 214 -22.58 -22.66 7.48
CA ARG A 214 -22.90 -22.51 6.04
C ARG A 214 -24.16 -21.67 5.84
N LYS A 215 -25.21 -21.96 6.60
CA LYS A 215 -26.49 -21.25 6.53
C LYS A 215 -26.36 -19.79 6.95
N VAL A 216 -25.77 -19.49 8.11
CA VAL A 216 -25.69 -18.11 8.62
C VAL A 216 -24.80 -17.20 7.78
N ILE A 217 -23.81 -17.76 7.05
CA ILE A 217 -23.01 -17.01 6.07
C ILE A 217 -23.82 -16.79 4.79
N MET A 218 -24.57 -17.78 4.31
CA MET A 218 -25.39 -17.63 3.09
C MET A 218 -26.56 -16.67 3.27
N ASP A 219 -27.26 -16.73 4.41
CA ASP A 219 -28.46 -15.93 4.70
C ASP A 219 -28.15 -14.45 4.97
N ASP A 220 -26.90 -14.12 5.33
CA ASP A 220 -26.47 -12.76 5.63
C ASP A 220 -25.75 -12.15 4.42
N CYS A 221 -26.34 -11.11 3.82
CA CYS A 221 -25.79 -10.47 2.64
C CYS A 221 -24.50 -9.68 2.94
N PHE A 222 -24.24 -9.27 4.19
CA PHE A 222 -22.98 -8.61 4.56
C PHE A 222 -21.86 -9.62 4.82
N ALA A 223 -22.19 -10.88 5.13
CA ALA A 223 -21.22 -11.93 5.36
C ALA A 223 -20.69 -12.51 4.03
N VAL A 224 -19.43 -12.23 3.73
CA VAL A 224 -18.72 -12.80 2.56
C VAL A 224 -17.95 -14.06 2.94
N ALA A 225 -17.48 -14.16 4.19
CA ALA A 225 -16.74 -15.32 4.66
C ALA A 225 -17.03 -15.60 6.14
N GLY A 226 -16.82 -16.86 6.52
CA GLY A 226 -16.89 -17.32 7.89
C GLY A 226 -15.80 -18.33 8.20
N VAL A 227 -15.47 -18.47 9.49
CA VAL A 227 -14.56 -19.53 9.96
C VAL A 227 -15.25 -20.26 11.09
N LEU A 228 -15.34 -21.59 11.01
CA LEU A 228 -15.81 -22.46 12.07
C LEU A 228 -14.61 -22.99 12.85
N VAL A 229 -14.54 -22.61 14.12
CA VAL A 229 -13.58 -23.16 15.09
C VAL A 229 -14.38 -23.85 16.18
N GLU A 230 -14.17 -25.15 16.35
CA GLU A 230 -14.92 -25.99 17.28
C GLU A 230 -16.45 -25.89 17.08
N SER A 231 -17.14 -25.11 17.93
CA SER A 231 -18.61 -24.91 17.89
C SER A 231 -19.01 -23.44 17.71
N VAL A 232 -18.08 -22.61 17.22
CA VAL A 232 -18.29 -21.18 17.02
C VAL A 232 -18.02 -20.81 15.57
N CYS A 233 -19.03 -20.24 14.92
CA CYS A 233 -18.92 -19.69 13.57
C CYS A 233 -18.64 -18.18 13.66
N TYR A 234 -17.46 -17.78 13.22
CA TYR A 234 -16.99 -16.40 13.20
C TYR A 234 -17.27 -15.79 11.83
N LYS A 235 -18.23 -14.87 11.71
CA LYS A 235 -18.44 -14.10 10.49
C LYS A 235 -17.30 -13.09 10.34
N LYS A 236 -16.61 -13.10 9.22
CA LYS A 236 -15.42 -12.26 8.99
C LYS A 236 -15.80 -10.93 8.36
N ARG A 237 -15.09 -9.87 8.75
CA ARG A 237 -15.19 -8.55 8.10
C ARG A 237 -14.37 -8.54 6.83
N THR A 238 -14.81 -7.75 5.85
CA THR A 238 -14.05 -7.47 4.65
C THR A 238 -13.28 -6.14 4.80
N PRO A 239 -12.12 -5.99 4.13
CA PRO A 239 -11.46 -6.99 3.28
C PRO A 239 -10.88 -8.17 4.10
N LEU A 240 -10.74 -9.34 3.47
CA LEU A 240 -10.17 -10.51 4.14
C LEU A 240 -8.64 -10.39 4.15
N LEU A 241 -8.05 -10.59 5.32
CA LEU A 241 -6.62 -10.53 5.57
C LEU A 241 -6.18 -11.81 6.28
N ASN A 242 -4.87 -12.07 6.23
CA ASN A 242 -4.21 -13.10 7.04
C ASN A 242 -4.68 -14.54 6.77
N ALA A 243 -5.35 -14.78 5.65
CA ALA A 243 -5.88 -16.09 5.35
C ALA A 243 -4.73 -17.10 5.18
N ARG A 244 -4.82 -18.22 5.88
CA ARG A 244 -3.72 -19.19 5.95
C ARG A 244 -4.18 -20.62 6.18
N SER A 245 -3.34 -21.55 5.76
CA SER A 245 -3.27 -22.90 6.30
C SER A 245 -1.93 -23.07 7.00
N SER A 246 -1.95 -23.38 8.30
CA SER A 246 -0.75 -23.50 9.13
C SER A 246 -0.95 -24.63 10.12
N ILE A 247 -0.25 -25.74 9.90
CA ILE A 247 -0.42 -26.95 10.70
C ILE A 247 0.66 -26.94 11.80
N PRO A 248 0.30 -27.15 13.07
CA PRO A 248 -0.99 -27.67 13.55
C PRO A 248 -2.04 -26.62 13.92
N SER A 249 -1.75 -25.31 13.86
CA SER A 249 -2.64 -24.27 14.40
C SER A 249 -4.02 -24.19 13.73
N THR A 250 -4.14 -24.61 12.46
CA THR A 250 -5.40 -24.61 11.71
C THR A 250 -6.07 -25.97 11.61
N ASN A 251 -5.56 -27.00 12.31
CA ASN A 251 -6.16 -28.33 12.30
C ASN A 251 -7.64 -28.30 12.69
N ASN A 252 -8.49 -28.94 11.88
CA ASN A 252 -9.94 -29.02 12.06
C ASN A 252 -10.67 -27.66 12.04
N ILE A 253 -10.02 -26.58 11.61
CA ILE A 253 -10.67 -25.30 11.33
C ILE A 253 -11.18 -25.33 9.89
N VAL A 254 -12.44 -24.92 9.69
CA VAL A 254 -13.07 -24.88 8.38
C VAL A 254 -13.42 -23.44 8.04
N ALA A 255 -12.86 -22.92 6.95
CA ALA A 255 -13.21 -21.60 6.44
C ALA A 255 -14.22 -21.72 5.29
N PHE A 256 -15.11 -20.74 5.20
CA PHE A 256 -16.13 -20.63 4.17
C PHE A 256 -15.99 -19.30 3.45
N ILE A 257 -16.11 -19.33 2.12
CA ILE A 257 -16.10 -18.11 1.30
C ILE A 257 -17.24 -18.13 0.28
N LYS A 258 -18.00 -17.04 0.25
CA LYS A 258 -19.11 -16.85 -0.67
C LYS A 258 -18.57 -16.33 -2.00
N ILE A 259 -18.86 -17.05 -3.08
CA ILE A 259 -18.39 -16.73 -4.42
C ILE A 259 -19.60 -16.51 -5.33
N PRO A 260 -19.60 -15.45 -6.16
CA PRO A 260 -20.54 -15.33 -7.27
C PRO A 260 -20.51 -16.56 -8.18
N LYS A 261 -21.68 -17.14 -8.45
CA LYS A 261 -21.78 -18.02 -9.62
C LYS A 261 -21.59 -17.15 -10.85
N ALA A 262 -20.72 -17.59 -11.76
CA ALA A 262 -20.66 -17.00 -13.09
C ALA A 262 -22.06 -17.07 -13.70
N ASN A 263 -22.74 -15.94 -13.79
CA ASN A 263 -23.89 -15.84 -14.64
C ASN A 263 -23.36 -15.90 -16.07
N ASN A 264 -23.57 -17.03 -16.75
CA ASN A 264 -23.47 -17.10 -18.21
C ASN A 264 -24.42 -16.10 -18.92
N ASN A 265 -25.22 -15.35 -18.15
CA ASN A 265 -26.09 -14.28 -18.62
C ASN A 265 -25.46 -12.89 -18.54
N ASN A 266 -24.17 -12.80 -18.22
CA ASN A 266 -23.34 -11.66 -18.62
C ASN A 266 -22.49 -12.06 -19.85
N GLN A 267 -23.13 -12.61 -20.89
CA GLN A 267 -22.97 -11.87 -22.13
C GLN A 267 -23.41 -10.46 -21.75
N ILE A 268 -22.47 -9.52 -21.75
CA ILE A 268 -22.83 -8.15 -22.08
C ILE A 268 -23.80 -8.34 -23.24
N GLN A 269 -25.09 -8.05 -23.01
CA GLN A 269 -25.90 -7.61 -24.12
C GLN A 269 -25.16 -6.35 -24.57
N ASP A 270 -24.16 -6.55 -25.41
CA ASP A 270 -23.98 -5.71 -26.55
C ASP A 270 -25.36 -5.85 -27.17
N LYS A 271 -26.24 -4.89 -26.81
CA LYS A 271 -27.20 -4.43 -27.76
C LYS A 271 -26.37 -4.27 -29.00
N ASP A 272 -26.63 -5.10 -30.01
CA ASP A 272 -26.15 -4.87 -31.36
C ASP A 272 -26.24 -3.36 -31.54
N ASP A 273 -25.06 -2.73 -31.53
CA ASP A 273 -24.95 -1.28 -31.55
C ASP A 273 -25.53 -0.96 -32.92
N ASP A 274 -26.76 -0.44 -32.93
CA ASP A 274 -27.48 -0.08 -34.13
C ASP A 274 -26.48 0.73 -34.95
N SER A 275 -26.02 0.13 -36.05
CA SER A 275 -25.06 0.74 -36.96
C SER A 275 -25.49 2.20 -37.13
N PRO A 276 -24.63 3.19 -36.84
CA PRO A 276 -25.07 4.57 -36.73
C PRO A 276 -25.80 4.91 -38.02
N SER A 277 -27.09 5.24 -37.88
CA SER A 277 -27.96 5.72 -38.96
C SER A 277 -27.13 6.61 -39.87
N TRP A 278 -27.21 6.43 -41.19
CA TRP A 278 -26.48 7.24 -42.18
C TRP A 278 -26.56 8.76 -41.91
N ILE A 279 -27.60 9.21 -41.20
CA ILE A 279 -27.81 10.57 -40.70
C ILE A 279 -26.76 10.97 -39.64
N ALA A 280 -26.38 10.08 -38.72
CA ALA A 280 -25.34 10.31 -37.72
C ALA A 280 -23.93 10.38 -38.36
N LEU A 281 -23.66 9.56 -39.39
CA LEU A 281 -22.43 9.65 -40.17
C LEU A 281 -22.36 10.98 -40.96
N LEU A 282 -23.48 11.42 -41.53
CA LEU A 282 -23.58 12.74 -42.19
C LEU A 282 -23.41 13.89 -41.20
N ALA A 283 -24.02 13.80 -40.01
CA ALA A 283 -23.86 14.79 -38.95
C ALA A 283 -22.40 14.86 -38.47
N GLY A 284 -21.74 13.70 -38.30
CA GLY A 284 -20.34 13.60 -37.95
C GLY A 284 -19.41 14.21 -39.01
N LEU A 285 -19.69 13.96 -40.30
CA LEU A 285 -18.94 14.57 -41.41
C LEU A 285 -19.12 16.09 -41.48
N LEU A 286 -20.33 16.59 -41.24
CA LEU A 286 -20.61 18.02 -41.17
C LEU A 286 -19.90 18.67 -39.98
N LEU A 287 -19.94 18.04 -38.81
CA LEU A 287 -19.21 18.50 -37.61
C LEU A 287 -17.70 18.51 -37.84
N CYS A 288 -17.14 17.47 -38.46
CA CYS A 288 -15.72 17.42 -38.80
C CYS A 288 -15.34 18.51 -39.80
N SER A 289 -16.15 18.75 -40.83
CA SER A 289 -15.92 19.83 -41.79
C SER A 289 -15.92 21.21 -41.10
N ILE A 290 -16.90 21.46 -40.21
CA ILE A 290 -16.95 22.69 -39.41
C ILE A 290 -15.73 22.81 -38.51
N MET A 291 -15.32 21.74 -37.82
CA MET A 291 -14.11 21.75 -37.00
C MET A 291 -12.85 22.02 -37.82
N THR A 292 -12.70 21.43 -39.02
CA THR A 292 -11.53 21.71 -39.87
C THR A 292 -11.48 23.17 -40.32
N LEU A 293 -12.63 23.79 -40.59
CA LEU A 293 -12.71 25.22 -40.89
C LEU A 293 -12.39 26.08 -39.67
N LEU A 294 -12.83 25.68 -38.47
CA LEU A 294 -12.48 26.35 -37.22
C LEU A 294 -10.98 26.24 -36.94
N PHE A 295 -10.37 25.07 -37.12
CA PHE A 295 -8.93 24.91 -36.95
C PHE A 295 -8.14 25.70 -38.00
N ALA A 296 -8.56 25.69 -39.27
CA ALA A 296 -7.91 26.49 -40.31
C ALA A 296 -7.99 28.00 -39.99
N THR A 297 -9.15 28.49 -39.52
CA THR A 297 -9.31 29.90 -39.13
C THR A 297 -8.50 30.26 -37.89
N ILE A 298 -8.42 29.38 -36.89
CA ILE A 298 -7.57 29.54 -35.70
C ILE A 298 -6.08 29.53 -36.09
N SER A 299 -5.66 28.62 -36.96
CA SER A 299 -4.27 28.57 -37.46
C SER A 299 -3.90 29.81 -38.27
N ILE A 300 -4.83 30.37 -39.05
CA ILE A 300 -4.64 31.65 -39.76
C ILE A 300 -4.58 32.81 -38.75
N TYR A 301 -5.45 32.81 -37.74
CA TYR A 301 -5.51 33.84 -36.69
C TYR A 301 -4.23 33.88 -35.83
N HIS A 302 -3.65 32.71 -35.54
CA HIS A 302 -2.39 32.58 -34.81
C HIS A 302 -1.15 32.52 -35.70
N HIS A 303 -1.30 32.65 -37.02
CA HIS A 303 -0.17 32.66 -37.94
C HIS A 303 0.73 33.87 -37.64
N PRO A 304 2.06 33.72 -37.58
CA PRO A 304 3.01 34.78 -37.18
C PRO A 304 3.01 36.03 -38.10
N LEU A 305 2.26 36.01 -39.20
CA LEU A 305 2.05 37.15 -40.10
C LEU A 305 0.78 37.97 -39.77
N ALA A 306 -0.20 37.39 -39.06
CA ALA A 306 -1.43 38.06 -38.60
C ALA A 306 -1.29 38.67 -37.19
N GLN A 307 -0.18 38.38 -36.52
CA GLN A 307 0.13 38.77 -35.14
C GLN A 307 0.31 40.29 -34.87
N PRO A 308 0.50 41.21 -35.86
CA PRO A 308 0.56 42.64 -35.54
C PRO A 308 -0.79 43.31 -35.19
N TYR A 309 -1.93 42.63 -35.31
CA TYR A 309 -3.26 43.28 -35.20
C TYR A 309 -4.14 42.84 -34.01
N ILE A 310 -3.67 41.98 -33.11
CA ILE A 310 -4.48 41.50 -31.98
C ILE A 310 -3.79 41.87 -30.66
N SER A 311 -4.24 42.96 -30.07
CA SER A 311 -3.92 43.33 -28.68
C SER A 311 -4.53 42.27 -27.74
N LYS A 312 -3.70 41.40 -27.15
CA LYS A 312 -4.13 40.49 -26.09
C LYS A 312 -4.63 41.31 -24.89
N LYS A 313 -5.90 41.13 -24.54
CA LYS A 313 -6.50 41.70 -23.33
C LYS A 313 -6.05 40.87 -22.13
N GLN A 314 -5.35 41.52 -21.20
CA GLN A 314 -4.81 40.92 -19.99
C GLN A 314 -5.95 40.56 -19.01
N LEU A 315 -5.98 39.34 -18.49
CA LEU A 315 -6.89 38.94 -17.43
C LEU A 315 -6.51 39.69 -16.13
N PRO A 316 -7.48 40.19 -15.35
CA PRO A 316 -7.18 40.96 -14.14
C PRO A 316 -6.55 40.05 -13.07
N VAL A 317 -5.32 40.39 -12.67
CA VAL A 317 -4.63 39.73 -11.56
C VAL A 317 -5.22 40.24 -10.23
N PRO A 318 -5.63 39.34 -9.31
CA PRO A 318 -6.12 39.74 -7.99
C PRO A 318 -5.04 40.47 -7.18
N LYS A 319 -5.41 41.57 -6.52
CA LYS A 319 -4.54 42.26 -5.57
C LYS A 319 -4.53 41.51 -4.23
N PRO A 320 -3.39 41.43 -3.52
CA PRO A 320 -3.33 40.74 -2.24
C PRO A 320 -4.28 41.40 -1.23
N GLY A 321 -5.28 40.65 -0.78
CA GLY A 321 -6.11 40.96 0.39
C GLY A 321 -5.61 40.21 1.62
N ASN A 322 -6.08 40.57 2.81
CA ASN A 322 -5.62 40.03 4.11
C ASN A 322 -5.84 38.51 4.31
N GLU A 323 -6.45 37.79 3.35
CA GLU A 323 -6.78 36.36 3.46
C GLU A 323 -6.41 35.56 2.19
N MET A 324 -5.23 35.79 1.60
CA MET A 324 -4.77 35.01 0.44
C MET A 324 -3.62 34.06 0.82
N ILE A 325 -3.74 32.77 0.46
CA ILE A 325 -2.67 31.79 0.61
C ILE A 325 -1.55 32.11 -0.40
N LEU A 326 -0.31 32.22 0.10
CA LEU A 326 0.86 32.63 -0.69
C LEU A 326 1.04 31.78 -1.97
N ILE A 327 0.83 30.46 -1.87
CA ILE A 327 0.98 29.52 -2.98
C ILE A 327 -0.04 29.81 -4.09
N ASP A 328 -1.31 30.05 -3.73
CA ASP A 328 -2.39 30.34 -4.69
C ASP A 328 -2.13 31.65 -5.44
N TRP A 329 -1.59 32.64 -4.73
CA TRP A 329 -1.21 33.92 -5.32
C TRP A 329 -0.05 33.77 -6.33
N VAL A 330 0.99 33.02 -5.97
CA VAL A 330 2.10 32.72 -6.88
C VAL A 330 1.59 31.97 -8.11
N LEU A 331 0.77 30.93 -7.92
CA LEU A 331 0.19 30.14 -9.00
C LEU A 331 -0.63 30.99 -9.99
N CYS A 332 -1.45 31.91 -9.47
CA CYS A 332 -2.23 32.84 -10.30
C CYS A 332 -1.33 33.75 -11.15
N ASN A 333 -0.25 34.28 -10.56
CA ASN A 333 0.69 35.14 -11.29
C ASN A 333 1.48 34.36 -12.35
N VAL A 334 1.83 33.09 -12.09
CA VAL A 334 2.47 32.22 -13.08
C VAL A 334 1.53 32.01 -14.27
N ARG A 335 0.27 31.62 -14.01
CA ARG A 335 -0.76 31.41 -15.06
C ARG A 335 -1.06 32.69 -15.86
N ALA A 336 -1.02 33.84 -15.21
CA ALA A 336 -1.24 35.13 -15.86
C ALA A 336 -0.01 35.68 -16.60
N GLY A 337 1.15 35.01 -16.52
CA GLY A 337 2.41 35.51 -17.07
C GLY A 337 2.89 36.81 -16.40
N ASN A 338 2.53 37.02 -15.13
CA ASN A 338 2.74 38.26 -14.38
C ASN A 338 3.66 38.08 -13.16
N LEU A 339 4.58 37.11 -13.19
CA LEU A 339 5.49 36.79 -12.09
C LEU A 339 6.33 38.01 -11.64
N GLN A 340 6.68 38.90 -12.58
CA GLN A 340 7.46 40.11 -12.32
C GLN A 340 6.77 41.07 -11.35
N ALA A 341 5.44 41.07 -11.28
CA ALA A 341 4.70 41.91 -10.34
C ALA A 341 4.95 41.52 -8.88
N ILE A 342 5.24 40.23 -8.60
CA ILE A 342 5.54 39.72 -7.26
C ILE A 342 6.78 40.41 -6.68
N VAL A 343 7.79 40.58 -7.51
CA VAL A 343 9.12 41.09 -7.14
C VAL A 343 9.38 42.49 -7.69
N SER A 344 8.33 43.21 -8.04
CA SER A 344 8.40 44.56 -8.63
C SER A 344 9.13 45.58 -7.74
N HIS A 345 9.28 45.30 -6.45
CA HIS A 345 9.95 46.14 -5.47
C HIS A 345 11.41 45.72 -5.21
N ASP A 346 11.87 44.61 -5.79
CA ASP A 346 13.19 44.02 -5.55
C ASP A 346 14.06 44.14 -6.81
N SER A 347 14.91 45.18 -6.84
CA SER A 347 15.76 45.46 -7.99
C SER A 347 16.81 44.37 -8.23
N GLU A 348 17.31 43.69 -7.18
CA GLU A 348 18.31 42.63 -7.32
C GLU A 348 17.71 41.40 -8.01
N VAL A 349 16.47 41.05 -7.65
CA VAL A 349 15.75 39.95 -8.29
C VAL A 349 15.37 40.29 -9.74
N LEU A 350 15.04 41.55 -10.03
CA LEU A 350 14.72 42.00 -11.38
C LEU A 350 15.92 41.96 -12.34
N GLU A 351 17.14 42.14 -11.83
CA GLU A 351 18.37 42.01 -12.63
C GLU A 351 18.61 40.56 -13.11
N ASP A 352 18.23 39.55 -12.31
CA ASP A 352 18.29 38.12 -12.67
C ASP A 352 16.90 37.45 -12.61
N PHE A 353 15.96 38.03 -13.36
CA PHE A 353 14.57 37.57 -13.35
C PHE A 353 14.43 36.12 -13.84
N PHE A 354 15.26 35.67 -14.80
CA PHE A 354 15.23 34.30 -15.31
C PHE A 354 15.60 33.27 -14.24
N ARG A 355 16.57 33.59 -13.37
CA ARG A 355 16.90 32.72 -12.23
C ARG A 355 15.78 32.68 -11.22
N PHE A 356 15.15 33.82 -10.94
CA PHE A 356 13.97 33.88 -10.06
C PHE A 356 12.81 33.05 -10.60
N GLU A 357 12.44 33.24 -11.86
CA GLU A 357 11.38 32.47 -12.53
C GLU A 357 11.66 30.97 -12.45
N ARG A 358 12.90 30.56 -12.72
CA ARG A 358 13.34 29.16 -12.58
C ARG A 358 13.17 28.63 -11.16
N MET A 359 13.59 29.38 -10.16
CA MET A 359 13.43 29.00 -8.75
C MET A 359 11.97 28.83 -8.36
N VAL A 360 11.10 29.73 -8.83
CA VAL A 360 9.65 29.64 -8.59
C VAL A 360 9.06 28.39 -9.22
N LEU A 361 9.40 28.09 -10.48
CA LEU A 361 8.92 26.89 -11.17
C LEU A 361 9.42 25.60 -10.51
N VAL A 362 10.69 25.54 -10.09
CA VAL A 362 11.24 24.41 -9.31
C VAL A 362 10.52 24.26 -7.98
N GLY A 363 10.25 25.37 -7.28
CA GLY A 363 9.46 25.36 -6.04
C GLY A 363 8.06 24.77 -6.24
N LEU A 364 7.38 25.14 -7.33
CA LEU A 364 6.07 24.61 -7.70
C LEU A 364 6.11 23.10 -7.99
N TRP A 365 7.17 22.59 -8.64
CA TRP A 365 7.39 21.16 -8.80
C TRP A 365 7.55 20.42 -7.46
N CYS A 366 8.30 21.00 -6.52
CA CYS A 366 8.55 20.41 -5.21
C CYS A 366 7.30 20.33 -4.33
N ILE A 367 6.37 21.27 -4.46
CA ILE A 367 5.11 21.30 -3.69
C ILE A 367 3.95 20.57 -4.39
N CYS A 368 4.20 19.91 -5.53
CA CYS A 368 3.18 19.19 -6.27
C CYS A 368 2.39 18.23 -5.34
N PRO A 369 1.05 18.28 -5.29
CA PRO A 369 0.24 17.45 -4.40
C PRO A 369 0.48 15.95 -4.63
N ASN A 370 0.71 15.55 -5.89
CA ASN A 370 1.07 14.19 -6.24
C ASN A 370 2.58 13.96 -5.98
N PRO A 371 2.97 13.13 -5.00
CA PRO A 371 4.37 12.90 -4.67
C PRO A 371 5.14 12.17 -5.78
N THR A 372 4.46 11.40 -6.64
CA THR A 372 5.11 10.67 -7.75
C THR A 372 5.60 11.58 -8.88
N LEU A 373 5.02 12.78 -8.99
CA LEU A 373 5.42 13.79 -9.98
C LEU A 373 6.51 14.73 -9.45
N ARG A 374 6.84 14.66 -8.15
CA ARG A 374 7.89 15.52 -7.59
C ARG A 374 9.26 15.07 -8.09
N PRO A 375 10.11 15.99 -8.56
CA PRO A 375 11.46 15.65 -8.96
C PRO A 375 12.29 15.16 -7.77
N SER A 376 13.26 14.27 -8.02
CA SER A 376 14.23 13.87 -7.01
C SER A 376 15.14 15.04 -6.63
N MET A 377 15.73 15.02 -5.43
CA MET A 377 16.65 16.09 -5.00
C MET A 377 17.82 16.32 -5.97
N ASN A 378 18.32 15.26 -6.62
CA ASN A 378 19.36 15.37 -7.66
C ASN A 378 18.84 16.11 -8.90
N LYS A 379 17.58 15.85 -9.31
CA LYS A 379 16.97 16.58 -10.43
C LYS A 379 16.68 18.04 -10.06
N VAL A 380 16.26 18.30 -8.81
CA VAL A 380 16.05 19.66 -8.29
C VAL A 380 17.36 20.46 -8.32
N THR A 381 18.49 19.89 -7.88
CA THR A 381 19.79 20.58 -7.94
C THR A 381 20.20 20.88 -9.38
N GLN A 382 20.02 19.93 -10.31
CA GLN A 382 20.29 20.16 -11.73
C GLN A 382 19.43 21.28 -12.32
N MET A 383 18.14 21.33 -11.97
CA MET A 383 17.23 22.39 -12.39
C MET A 383 17.65 23.76 -11.83
N LEU A 384 18.05 23.84 -10.57
CA LEU A 384 18.50 25.09 -9.95
C LEU A 384 19.83 25.59 -10.53
N GLU A 385 20.76 24.68 -10.81
CA GLU A 385 22.06 24.96 -11.44
C GLU A 385 21.94 25.31 -12.93
N GLY A 386 20.78 25.03 -13.56
CA GLY A 386 20.55 25.26 -14.99
C GLY A 386 21.17 24.19 -15.90
N THR A 387 21.54 23.03 -15.35
CA THR A 387 22.02 21.87 -16.13
C THR A 387 20.87 21.01 -16.66
N SER A 388 19.64 21.26 -16.21
CA SER A 388 18.40 20.69 -16.72
C SER A 388 17.36 21.77 -16.98
N GLU A 389 16.61 21.66 -18.09
CA GLU A 389 15.42 22.48 -18.32
C GLU A 389 14.32 22.19 -17.29
N VAL A 390 13.48 23.19 -17.04
CA VAL A 390 12.34 23.13 -16.11
C VAL A 390 11.06 23.23 -16.94
N ASP A 391 10.39 22.11 -17.12
CA ASP A 391 9.08 22.06 -17.77
C ASP A 391 8.00 22.71 -16.90
N VAL A 392 6.83 22.98 -17.47
CA VAL A 392 5.69 23.59 -16.75
C VAL A 392 5.18 22.62 -15.66
N PRO A 393 5.19 23.01 -14.37
CA PRO A 393 4.61 22.19 -13.30
C PRO A 393 3.14 21.79 -13.57
N PRO A 394 2.71 20.55 -13.23
CA PRO A 394 1.34 20.06 -13.42
C PRO A 394 0.28 20.94 -12.73
N LEU A 395 0.68 21.63 -11.65
CA LEU A 395 -0.14 22.59 -10.92
C LEU A 395 -0.61 23.78 -11.79
N ILE A 396 0.14 24.14 -12.81
CA ILE A 396 -0.18 25.27 -13.69
C ILE A 396 -1.19 24.85 -14.76
N ASP A 397 -1.14 23.59 -15.21
CA ASP A 397 -1.96 23.04 -16.30
C ASP A 397 -3.32 22.48 -15.85
N ALA A 398 -3.54 22.34 -14.54
CA ALA A 398 -4.81 21.88 -13.99
C ALA A 398 -5.94 22.92 -14.19
N GLN A 399 -6.63 22.82 -15.33
CA GLN A 399 -8.08 23.01 -15.40
C GLN A 399 -8.78 21.87 -14.64
N ILE A 400 -8.60 21.81 -13.31
CA ILE A 400 -9.33 20.87 -12.46
C ILE A 400 -9.71 21.61 -11.17
N PHE A 401 -10.83 22.32 -11.24
CA PHE A 401 -11.97 22.15 -10.34
C PHE A 401 -13.25 22.29 -11.17
#